data_AF-R5AR67-F1
#
_entry.id   AF-R5AR67-F1
#
_cell.length_a   1.000
_cell.length_b   1.000
_cell.length_c   1.000
_cell.angle_alpha   90.00
_cell.angle_beta   90.00
_cell.angle_gamma   90.00
#
_symmetry.space_group_name_H-M   'P 1'
#
loop_
_entity.id
_entity.type
_entity.pdbx_description
1 polymer ?
#
loop_
_entity_poly.entity_id
_entity_poly.type
_entity_poly.pdbx_seq_one_letter_code
_entity_poly.pdbx_strand_id
1 'polypeptide(L)'
;MHRFTRRCKNHDYHSRRIYLITLLKSAGAPCFSSITADPGAPKITPSVELTPTGRTIYDCLDRLCADNRHLSILRRIAMPDHLHFELFVKERTEQHLGSIIAAFKASCTAKANRTLFEPGFNDKIAFRKGAKDAFYNYIADNPRRYLVRKLFPEYFFHRLLIKVNDRLCGLYGNIFLLDNPIKSAIRISRIPERTPDYESKKAEWEEVIRAGGVIVSPFINPHEKKYRDEAIENGNGIILVTDYLFSDRKKPYKELFEQCASGRLLIVTTEQYPEPPRKVDYLHAQELNAIAATLAQLPPSAGRLIPRR
;
A
#
# COMPACT_ATOMS: atom_id res chain seq x y z
N MET A 1 11.03 -3.00 -16.87
CA MET A 1 11.73 -3.73 -15.78
C MET A 1 10.92 -3.55 -14.51
N HIS A 2 10.41 -4.63 -13.89
CA HIS A 2 9.46 -4.54 -12.77
C HIS A 2 10.12 -3.90 -11.53
N ARG A 3 9.82 -2.63 -11.24
CA ARG A 3 10.41 -1.88 -10.11
C ARG A 3 9.99 -2.44 -8.73
N PHE A 4 8.88 -3.18 -8.67
CA PHE A 4 8.25 -3.66 -7.42
C PHE A 4 9.14 -4.59 -6.57
N THR A 5 10.02 -5.37 -7.21
CA THR A 5 10.90 -6.34 -6.54
C THR A 5 12.27 -5.77 -6.19
N ARG A 6 12.53 -4.50 -6.54
CA ARG A 6 13.78 -3.83 -6.24
C ARG A 6 13.99 -3.73 -4.73
N ARG A 7 15.22 -4.01 -4.27
CA ARG A 7 15.61 -3.89 -2.85
C ARG A 7 16.04 -2.46 -2.53
N CYS A 8 15.92 -2.05 -1.26
CA CYS A 8 16.39 -0.74 -0.80
C CYS A 8 17.91 -0.67 -0.95
N LYS A 9 18.41 0.30 -1.73
CA LYS A 9 19.83 0.38 -2.12
C LYS A 9 20.79 0.52 -0.93
N ASN A 10 20.38 1.26 0.09
CA ASN A 10 21.23 1.64 1.22
C ASN A 10 20.84 0.90 2.52
N HIS A 11 20.18 -0.26 2.38
CA HIS A 11 19.76 -1.06 3.53
C HIS A 11 20.62 -2.33 3.65
N ASP A 12 21.14 -2.57 4.84
CA ASP A 12 21.84 -3.82 5.16
C ASP A 12 20.83 -4.93 5.45
N TYR A 13 20.65 -5.80 4.46
CA TYR A 13 19.74 -6.96 4.51
C TYR A 13 20.28 -8.16 5.31
N HIS A 14 21.43 -8.02 5.97
CA HIS A 14 21.89 -8.93 7.02
C HIS A 14 21.51 -8.43 8.42
N SER A 15 21.13 -7.16 8.56
CA SER A 15 20.92 -6.54 9.86
C SER A 15 19.66 -7.02 10.58
N ARG A 16 19.70 -6.92 11.91
CA ARG A 16 18.51 -7.04 12.76
C ARG A 16 17.46 -6.01 12.33
N ARG A 17 16.31 -6.48 11.84
CA ARG A 17 15.26 -5.62 11.30
C ARG A 17 13.93 -6.35 11.18
N ILE A 18 12.84 -5.59 11.17
CA ILE A 18 11.49 -6.08 10.86
C ILE A 18 11.13 -5.69 9.44
N TYR A 19 10.58 -6.64 8.70
CA TYR A 19 10.16 -6.48 7.32
C TYR A 19 8.71 -6.93 7.15
N LEU A 20 7.91 -6.18 6.39
CA LEU A 20 6.70 -6.72 5.77
C LEU A 20 7.08 -7.23 4.39
N ILE A 21 6.96 -8.54 4.18
CA ILE A 21 7.27 -9.22 2.93
C ILE A 21 5.98 -9.48 2.15
N THR A 22 6.03 -9.26 0.84
CA THR A 22 4.95 -9.60 -0.09
C THR A 22 5.49 -10.49 -1.21
N LEU A 23 4.86 -11.66 -1.39
CA LEU A 23 5.15 -12.59 -2.48
C LEU A 23 3.91 -12.72 -3.35
N LEU A 24 4.02 -12.37 -4.63
CA LEU A 24 2.94 -12.53 -5.60
C LEU A 24 2.85 -13.99 -6.04
N LYS A 25 1.62 -14.50 -6.16
CA LYS A 25 1.36 -15.84 -6.69
C LYS A 25 1.68 -15.90 -8.17
N SER A 26 2.33 -16.98 -8.61
CA SER A 26 2.52 -17.21 -10.04
C SER A 26 1.18 -17.43 -10.76
N ALA A 27 1.09 -17.07 -12.04
CA ALA A 27 -0.14 -17.25 -12.82
C ALA A 27 -0.67 -18.70 -12.81
N GLY A 28 0.24 -19.68 -12.89
CA GLY A 28 -0.10 -21.12 -12.91
C GLY A 28 -0.30 -21.78 -11.54
N ALA A 29 -0.08 -21.08 -10.42
CA ALA A 29 -0.29 -21.64 -9.10
C ALA A 29 -1.78 -21.57 -8.68
N PRO A 30 -2.30 -22.58 -7.97
CA PRO A 30 -3.64 -22.52 -7.37
C PRO A 30 -3.75 -21.38 -6.35
N CYS A 31 -4.97 -20.88 -6.13
CA CYS A 31 -5.20 -19.89 -5.07
C CYS A 31 -4.69 -20.39 -3.72
N PHE A 32 -4.11 -19.52 -2.90
CA PHE A 32 -3.59 -19.93 -1.59
C PHE A 32 -4.69 -20.01 -0.52
N SER A 33 -5.77 -19.25 -0.69
CA SER A 33 -6.91 -19.27 0.22
C SER A 33 -8.21 -18.93 -0.50
N SER A 34 -9.32 -19.24 0.16
CA SER A 34 -10.64 -18.68 -0.09
C SER A 34 -10.97 -17.73 1.07
N ILE A 35 -11.55 -16.57 0.74
CA ILE A 35 -11.98 -15.58 1.73
C ILE A 35 -13.46 -15.33 1.54
N THR A 36 -14.24 -15.58 2.59
CA THR A 36 -15.69 -15.39 2.64
C THR A 36 -16.07 -14.52 3.83
N ALA A 37 -17.22 -13.84 3.74
CA ALA A 37 -17.77 -13.16 4.90
C ALA A 37 -18.47 -14.19 5.79
N ASP A 38 -18.30 -14.06 7.10
CA ASP A 38 -19.14 -14.77 8.07
C ASP A 38 -20.58 -14.23 7.98
N PRO A 39 -21.56 -15.04 7.55
CA PRO A 39 -22.94 -14.60 7.39
C PRO A 39 -23.64 -14.28 8.72
N GLY A 40 -23.14 -14.81 9.84
CA GLY A 40 -23.70 -14.58 11.17
C GLY A 40 -23.15 -13.33 11.86
N ALA A 41 -22.11 -12.71 11.31
CA ALA A 41 -21.45 -11.58 11.96
C ALA A 41 -22.19 -10.25 11.68
N PRO A 42 -22.39 -9.41 12.71
CA PRO A 42 -23.07 -8.10 12.55
C PRO A 42 -22.24 -7.08 11.77
N LYS A 43 -20.94 -7.35 11.60
CA LYS A 43 -19.99 -6.57 10.79
C LYS A 43 -19.28 -7.52 9.85
N ILE A 44 -18.80 -7.00 8.72
CA ILE A 44 -17.99 -7.75 7.75
C ILE A 44 -16.79 -8.36 8.49
N THR A 45 -16.88 -9.66 8.74
CA THR A 45 -15.87 -10.45 9.45
C THR A 45 -15.36 -11.50 8.49
N PRO A 46 -14.05 -11.50 8.16
CA PRO A 46 -13.51 -12.44 7.19
C PRO A 46 -13.31 -13.82 7.81
N SER A 47 -13.81 -14.85 7.14
CA SER A 47 -13.34 -16.22 7.29
C SER A 47 -12.31 -16.52 6.20
N VAL A 48 -11.13 -17.00 6.59
CA VAL A 48 -10.04 -17.32 5.68
C VAL A 48 -9.77 -18.82 5.73
N GLU A 49 -10.11 -19.51 4.66
CA GLU A 49 -9.86 -20.94 4.52
C GLU A 49 -8.65 -21.16 3.61
N LEU A 50 -7.61 -21.81 4.13
CA LEU A 50 -6.44 -22.16 3.33
C LEU A 50 -6.76 -23.31 2.38
N THR A 51 -6.32 -23.17 1.12
CA THR A 51 -6.29 -24.30 0.19
C THR A 51 -5.16 -25.26 0.58
N PRO A 52 -5.07 -26.46 -0.02
CA PRO A 52 -3.91 -27.34 0.17
C PRO A 52 -2.57 -26.63 -0.12
N THR A 53 -2.54 -25.76 -1.14
CA THR A 53 -1.37 -24.94 -1.47
C THR A 53 -1.06 -23.90 -0.39
N GLY A 54 -2.08 -23.20 0.14
CA GLY A 54 -1.89 -22.27 1.26
C GLY A 54 -1.38 -22.95 2.52
N ARG A 55 -1.87 -24.15 2.84
CA ARG A 55 -1.38 -24.96 3.96
C ARG A 55 0.09 -25.30 3.80
N THR A 56 0.52 -25.76 2.62
CA THR A 56 1.93 -26.08 2.37
C THR A 56 2.83 -24.84 2.45
N ILE A 57 2.35 -23.67 2.02
CA ILE A 57 3.06 -22.40 2.22
C ILE A 57 3.25 -22.10 3.71
N TYR A 58 2.20 -22.27 4.53
CA TYR A 58 2.27 -22.04 5.97
C TYR A 58 3.23 -23.02 6.66
N ASP A 59 3.20 -24.30 6.28
CA ASP A 59 4.13 -25.30 6.79
C ASP A 59 5.59 -24.96 6.43
N CYS A 60 5.83 -24.42 5.23
CA CYS A 60 7.16 -23.95 4.84
C CYS A 60 7.61 -22.73 5.63
N LEU A 61 6.70 -21.80 5.96
CA LEU A 61 7.01 -20.64 6.80
C LEU A 61 7.36 -21.06 8.23
N ASP A 62 6.63 -22.04 8.77
CA ASP A 62 6.89 -22.54 10.12
C ASP A 62 8.24 -23.27 10.18
N ARG A 63 8.55 -24.11 9.18
CA ARG A 63 9.87 -24.74 9.06
C ARG A 63 11.00 -23.74 8.88
N LEU A 64 10.81 -22.69 8.08
CA LEU A 64 11.79 -21.62 7.93
C LEU A 64 12.23 -21.06 9.29
N CYS A 65 11.30 -20.84 10.22
CA CYS A 65 11.63 -20.35 11.57
C CYS A 65 12.17 -21.43 12.50
N ALA A 66 11.70 -22.67 12.36
CA ALA A 66 12.22 -23.79 13.14
C ALA A 66 13.71 -24.03 12.83
N ASP A 67 14.07 -23.99 11.56
CA ASP A 67 15.44 -24.20 11.06
C ASP A 67 16.34 -22.98 11.29
N ASN A 68 15.75 -21.78 11.41
CA ASN A 68 16.47 -20.52 11.58
C ASN A 68 15.99 -19.79 12.83
N ARG A 69 16.57 -20.13 13.98
CA ARG A 69 16.17 -19.59 15.30
C ARG A 69 16.34 -18.08 15.43
N HIS A 70 17.08 -17.42 14.56
CA HIS A 70 17.23 -15.95 14.49
C HIS A 70 16.08 -15.26 13.73
N LEU A 71 15.16 -16.02 13.12
CA LEU A 71 13.98 -15.52 12.43
C LEU A 71 12.72 -15.70 13.29
N SER A 72 11.73 -14.84 13.07
CA SER A 72 10.39 -14.99 13.65
C SER A 72 9.35 -14.40 12.72
N ILE A 73 8.32 -15.18 12.38
CA ILE A 73 7.11 -14.65 11.74
C ILE A 73 6.21 -14.08 12.83
N LEU A 74 5.96 -12.76 12.78
CA LEU A 74 5.10 -12.07 13.75
C LEU A 74 3.62 -12.12 13.33
N ARG A 75 3.36 -12.06 12.03
CA ARG A 75 2.04 -12.17 11.43
C ARG A 75 2.18 -12.70 10.01
N ARG A 76 1.20 -13.47 9.55
CA ARG A 76 1.11 -13.93 8.16
C ARG A 76 -0.33 -13.99 7.69
N ILE A 77 -0.54 -13.80 6.39
CA ILE A 77 -1.81 -14.06 5.72
C ILE A 77 -1.54 -14.53 4.28
N ALA A 78 -2.06 -15.71 3.94
CA ALA A 78 -2.21 -16.13 2.56
C ALA A 78 -3.51 -15.53 2.01
N MET A 79 -3.38 -14.58 1.09
CA MET A 79 -4.47 -14.08 0.27
C MET A 79 -4.64 -15.02 -0.94
N PRO A 80 -5.77 -14.99 -1.66
CA PRO A 80 -5.98 -15.89 -2.79
C PRO A 80 -4.86 -15.85 -3.84
N ASP A 81 -4.29 -14.67 -4.08
CA ASP A 81 -3.33 -14.36 -5.15
C ASP A 81 -1.95 -13.88 -4.65
N HIS A 82 -1.70 -13.83 -3.35
CA HIS A 82 -0.40 -13.43 -2.80
C HIS A 82 -0.25 -13.83 -1.33
N LEU A 83 0.98 -13.78 -0.83
CA LEU A 83 1.31 -13.98 0.59
C LEU A 83 1.86 -12.69 1.16
N HIS A 84 1.34 -12.29 2.32
CA HIS A 84 1.97 -11.28 3.17
C HIS A 84 2.43 -11.90 4.48
N PHE A 85 3.60 -11.49 4.95
CA PHE A 85 4.04 -11.81 6.30
C PHE A 85 4.99 -10.76 6.86
N GLU A 86 4.94 -10.58 8.17
CA GLU A 86 5.85 -9.77 8.94
C GLU A 86 6.96 -10.67 9.49
N LEU A 87 8.18 -10.45 9.03
CA LEU A 87 9.38 -11.18 9.41
C LEU A 87 10.24 -10.30 10.32
N PHE A 88 10.56 -10.81 11.50
CA PHE A 88 11.55 -10.23 12.37
C PHE A 88 12.85 -11.02 12.31
N VAL A 89 13.88 -10.38 11.76
CA VAL A 89 15.28 -10.82 11.85
C VAL A 89 15.82 -10.31 13.19
N LYS A 90 16.03 -11.21 14.14
CA LYS A 90 16.29 -10.90 15.55
C LYS A 90 17.72 -10.47 15.84
N GLU A 91 18.65 -10.90 15.00
CA GLU A 91 20.09 -10.64 15.08
C GLU A 91 20.70 -10.66 13.68
N ARG A 92 21.97 -10.27 13.55
CA ARG A 92 22.64 -10.24 12.25
C ARG A 92 22.70 -11.65 11.65
N THR A 93 22.38 -11.79 10.37
CA THR A 93 22.39 -13.07 9.66
C THR A 93 23.61 -13.19 8.75
N GLU A 94 24.16 -14.40 8.63
CA GLU A 94 25.20 -14.68 7.63
C GLU A 94 24.63 -14.60 6.22
N GLN A 95 23.43 -15.12 6.03
CA GLN A 95 22.74 -15.08 4.75
C GLN A 95 22.01 -13.75 4.56
N HIS A 96 22.11 -13.19 3.36
CA HIS A 96 21.33 -12.03 2.94
C HIS A 96 19.83 -12.38 2.94
N LEU A 97 18.95 -11.47 3.38
CA LEU A 97 17.49 -11.70 3.40
C LEU A 97 16.95 -12.25 2.09
N GLY A 98 17.43 -11.75 0.95
CA GLY A 98 17.02 -12.24 -0.37
C GLY A 98 17.27 -13.74 -0.58
N SER A 99 18.38 -14.26 -0.06
CA SER A 99 18.73 -15.69 -0.14
C SER A 99 17.82 -16.53 0.77
N ILE A 100 17.52 -16.02 1.97
CA ILE A 100 16.57 -16.65 2.90
C ILE A 100 15.18 -16.78 2.25
N ILE A 101 14.69 -15.70 1.63
CA ILE A 101 13.40 -15.71 0.93
C ILE A 101 13.44 -16.62 -0.31
N ALA A 102 14.55 -16.67 -1.03
CA ALA A 102 14.72 -17.57 -2.17
C ALA A 102 14.65 -19.05 -1.74
N ALA A 103 15.34 -19.41 -0.65
CA ALA A 103 15.30 -20.75 -0.07
C ALA A 103 13.87 -21.14 0.35
N PHE A 104 13.17 -20.25 1.06
CA PHE A 104 11.76 -20.44 1.41
C PHE A 104 10.89 -20.73 0.18
N LYS A 105 11.03 -19.93 -0.89
CA LYS A 105 10.28 -20.12 -2.13
C LYS A 105 10.62 -21.46 -2.79
N ALA A 106 11.90 -21.85 -2.79
CA ALA A 106 12.35 -23.14 -3.32
C ALA A 106 11.74 -24.31 -2.54
N SER A 107 11.70 -24.25 -1.20
CA SER A 107 11.04 -25.28 -0.38
C SER A 107 9.55 -25.38 -0.68
N CYS A 108 8.86 -24.26 -0.89
CA CYS A 108 7.46 -24.26 -1.31
C CYS A 108 7.28 -24.93 -2.68
N THR A 109 8.13 -24.58 -3.66
CA THR A 109 8.09 -25.18 -5.00
C THR A 109 8.31 -26.69 -4.95
N ALA A 110 9.29 -27.15 -4.18
CA ALA A 110 9.61 -28.57 -4.04
C ALA A 110 8.42 -29.36 -3.46
N LYS A 111 7.81 -28.86 -2.37
CA LYS A 111 6.65 -29.54 -1.75
C LYS A 111 5.39 -29.50 -2.61
N ALA A 112 5.16 -28.41 -3.34
CA ALA A 112 4.00 -28.28 -4.20
C ALA A 112 4.19 -28.93 -5.59
N ASN A 113 5.41 -29.35 -5.91
CA ASN A 113 5.83 -29.82 -7.23
C ASN A 113 5.48 -28.84 -8.37
N ARG A 114 5.57 -27.53 -8.09
CA ARG A 114 5.38 -26.43 -9.05
C ARG A 114 5.77 -25.08 -8.47
N THR A 115 6.11 -24.13 -9.33
CA THR A 115 6.41 -22.76 -8.94
C THR A 115 5.18 -22.05 -8.38
N LEU A 116 5.21 -21.69 -7.09
CA LEU A 116 4.09 -21.01 -6.42
C LEU A 116 4.10 -19.49 -6.53
N PHE A 117 5.28 -18.89 -6.66
CA PHE A 117 5.46 -17.44 -6.56
C PHE A 117 6.17 -16.88 -7.79
N GLU A 118 5.85 -15.64 -8.16
CA GLU A 118 6.59 -14.89 -9.18
C GLU A 118 8.05 -14.64 -8.77
N PRO A 119 8.98 -14.37 -9.71
CA PRO A 119 10.36 -14.01 -9.37
C PRO A 119 10.46 -12.79 -8.44
N GLY A 120 11.44 -12.81 -7.53
CA GLY A 120 11.63 -11.73 -6.55
C GLY A 120 10.58 -11.68 -5.43
N PHE A 121 10.56 -10.57 -4.71
CA PHE A 121 9.60 -10.24 -3.65
C PHE A 121 9.60 -8.74 -3.41
N ASN A 122 8.54 -8.20 -2.80
CA ASN A 122 8.55 -6.84 -2.26
C ASN A 122 8.76 -6.85 -0.75
N ASP A 123 9.42 -5.82 -0.23
CA ASP A 123 9.64 -5.62 1.20
C ASP A 123 9.37 -4.17 1.60
N LYS A 124 8.78 -4.01 2.80
CA LYS A 124 8.71 -2.74 3.52
C LYS A 124 9.55 -2.88 4.77
N ILE A 125 10.43 -1.91 5.03
CA ILE A 125 11.39 -1.97 6.12
C ILE A 125 10.88 -1.11 7.28
N ALA A 126 10.91 -1.66 8.50
CA ALA A 126 10.54 -0.91 9.70
C ALA A 126 11.66 0.08 10.10
N PHE A 127 11.65 1.27 9.50
CA PHE A 127 12.60 2.35 9.82
C PHE A 127 12.18 3.21 11.01
N ARG A 128 10.87 3.37 11.26
CA ARG A 128 10.32 4.28 12.27
C ARG A 128 9.65 3.53 13.41
N LYS A 129 9.56 4.18 14.58
CA LYS A 129 8.78 3.67 15.72
C LYS A 129 7.32 3.45 15.30
N GLY A 130 6.71 2.36 15.74
CA GLY A 130 5.33 1.99 15.39
C GLY A 130 5.17 1.28 14.04
N ALA A 131 6.21 1.20 13.20
CA ALA A 131 6.13 0.51 11.91
C ALA A 131 5.77 -0.98 12.06
N LYS A 132 6.28 -1.66 13.09
CA LYS A 132 5.91 -3.04 13.44
C LYS A 132 4.39 -3.18 13.59
N ASP A 133 3.80 -2.39 14.48
CA ASP A 133 2.36 -2.50 14.76
C ASP A 133 1.53 -2.10 13.55
N ALA A 134 1.99 -1.12 12.76
CA ALA A 134 1.35 -0.74 11.51
C ALA A 134 1.39 -1.89 10.47
N PHE A 135 2.50 -2.60 10.35
CA PHE A 135 2.62 -3.77 9.46
C PHE A 135 1.73 -4.92 9.93
N TYR A 136 1.77 -5.23 11.23
CA TYR A 136 0.92 -6.25 11.84
C TYR A 136 -0.56 -5.98 11.55
N ASN A 137 -1.04 -4.77 11.85
CA ASN A 137 -2.44 -4.37 11.68
C ASN A 137 -2.83 -4.38 10.19
N TYR A 138 -1.95 -3.88 9.32
CA TYR A 138 -2.18 -3.92 7.88
C TYR A 138 -2.37 -5.36 7.38
N ILE A 139 -1.50 -6.30 7.80
CA ILE A 139 -1.59 -7.71 7.45
C ILE A 139 -2.89 -8.31 7.99
N ALA A 140 -3.21 -8.07 9.26
CA ALA A 140 -4.41 -8.60 9.91
C ALA A 140 -5.71 -8.14 9.23
N ASP A 141 -5.74 -6.91 8.72
CA ASP A 141 -6.93 -6.31 8.10
C ASP A 141 -7.10 -6.65 6.61
N ASN A 142 -6.07 -7.19 5.93
CA ASN A 142 -6.12 -7.50 4.50
C ASN A 142 -7.36 -8.34 4.08
N PRO A 143 -7.73 -9.42 4.79
CA PRO A 143 -8.91 -10.20 4.44
C PRO A 143 -10.22 -9.40 4.50
N ARG A 144 -10.39 -8.53 5.51
CA ARG A 144 -11.56 -7.66 5.61
C ARG A 144 -11.59 -6.67 4.45
N ARG A 145 -10.46 -6.02 4.14
CA ARG A 145 -10.36 -5.11 2.98
C ARG A 145 -10.69 -5.79 1.66
N TYR A 146 -10.24 -7.03 1.48
CA TYR A 146 -10.60 -7.84 0.33
C TYR A 146 -12.11 -8.05 0.22
N LEU A 147 -12.79 -8.41 1.32
CA LEU A 147 -14.25 -8.59 1.33
C LEU A 147 -15.01 -7.30 1.08
N VAL A 148 -14.63 -6.19 1.72
CA VAL A 148 -15.29 -4.90 1.48
C VAL A 148 -15.21 -4.52 0.00
N ARG A 149 -14.04 -4.68 -0.63
CA ARG A 149 -13.88 -4.44 -2.07
C ARG A 149 -14.76 -5.32 -2.94
N LYS A 150 -14.96 -6.59 -2.54
CA LYS A 150 -15.73 -7.57 -3.30
C LYS A 150 -17.24 -7.40 -3.12
N LEU A 151 -17.69 -7.09 -1.91
CA LEU A 151 -19.10 -7.05 -1.52
C LEU A 151 -19.72 -5.66 -1.67
N PHE A 152 -18.91 -4.60 -1.50
CA PHE A 152 -19.36 -3.21 -1.52
C PHE A 152 -18.52 -2.37 -2.49
N PRO A 153 -18.44 -2.76 -3.78
CA PRO A 153 -17.71 -1.97 -4.78
C PRO A 153 -18.22 -0.52 -4.88
N GLU A 154 -19.43 -0.25 -4.43
CA GLU A 154 -20.04 1.08 -4.44
C GLU A 154 -19.50 2.04 -3.38
N TYR A 155 -18.87 1.53 -2.31
CA TYR A 155 -18.20 2.38 -1.31
C TYR A 155 -16.96 3.08 -1.86
N PHE A 156 -16.53 2.69 -3.05
CA PHE A 156 -15.45 3.29 -3.80
C PHE A 156 -15.94 4.42 -4.73
N PHE A 157 -17.25 4.70 -4.76
CA PHE A 157 -17.81 5.89 -5.39
C PHE A 157 -17.95 7.04 -4.38
N HIS A 158 -18.47 8.17 -4.85
CA HIS A 158 -18.58 9.42 -4.13
C HIS A 158 -19.62 9.40 -2.97
N ARG A 159 -19.43 8.54 -1.97
CA ARG A 159 -20.37 8.29 -0.87
C ARG A 159 -19.82 8.58 0.52
N LEU A 160 -18.54 8.92 0.62
CA LEU A 160 -17.86 9.11 1.90
C LEU A 160 -17.20 10.49 1.95
N LEU A 161 -17.13 11.02 3.16
CA LEU A 161 -16.43 12.23 3.54
C LEU A 161 -15.33 11.90 4.55
N ILE A 162 -14.28 12.72 4.58
CA ILE A 162 -13.27 12.73 5.66
C ILE A 162 -13.07 14.16 6.15
N LYS A 163 -12.89 14.34 7.46
CA LYS A 163 -12.49 15.63 8.03
C LYS A 163 -10.95 15.71 8.05
N VAL A 164 -10.37 16.68 7.34
CA VAL A 164 -8.91 16.94 7.27
C VAL A 164 -8.67 18.43 7.43
N ASN A 165 -7.82 18.83 8.39
CA ASN A 165 -7.52 20.25 8.67
C ASN A 165 -8.80 21.11 8.84
N ASP A 166 -9.74 20.59 9.62
CA ASP A 166 -11.07 21.17 9.83
C ASP A 166 -11.98 21.30 8.61
N ARG A 167 -11.56 20.82 7.44
CA ARG A 167 -12.36 20.78 6.22
C ARG A 167 -12.98 19.41 6.01
N LEU A 168 -14.24 19.39 5.57
CA LEU A 168 -14.86 18.18 5.05
C LEU A 168 -14.44 18.01 3.59
N CYS A 169 -13.86 16.85 3.28
CA CYS A 169 -13.42 16.49 1.95
C CYS A 169 -14.18 15.26 1.44
N GLY A 170 -14.62 15.31 0.19
CA GLY A 170 -15.18 14.17 -0.52
C GLY A 170 -14.13 13.12 -0.83
N LEU A 171 -14.52 11.85 -0.72
CA LEU A 171 -13.69 10.70 -1.08
C LEU A 171 -14.25 9.99 -2.30
N TYR A 172 -13.35 9.61 -3.21
CA TYR A 172 -13.69 8.82 -4.39
C TYR A 172 -12.57 7.82 -4.69
N GLY A 173 -12.88 6.53 -4.83
CA GLY A 173 -11.91 5.46 -5.04
C GLY A 173 -11.54 4.69 -3.77
N ASN A 174 -10.34 4.11 -3.72
CA ASN A 174 -9.90 3.19 -2.68
C ASN A 174 -9.52 3.87 -1.37
N ILE A 175 -10.51 4.00 -0.48
CA ILE A 175 -10.34 4.53 0.87
C ILE A 175 -9.29 3.77 1.70
N PHE A 176 -9.02 2.49 1.41
CA PHE A 176 -8.01 1.72 2.14
C PHE A 176 -6.57 2.18 1.88
N LEU A 177 -6.34 3.05 0.89
CA LEU A 177 -5.05 3.69 0.71
C LEU A 177 -4.69 4.60 1.89
N LEU A 178 -5.68 5.13 2.62
CA LEU A 178 -5.48 5.88 3.86
C LEU A 178 -4.81 5.02 4.95
N ASP A 179 -5.11 3.71 4.95
CA ASP A 179 -4.61 2.76 5.95
C ASP A 179 -3.26 2.13 5.58
N ASN A 180 -2.69 2.49 4.42
CA ASN A 180 -1.38 1.98 4.05
C ASN A 180 -0.32 2.43 5.08
N PRO A 181 0.51 1.52 5.61
CA PRO A 181 1.50 1.87 6.63
C PRO A 181 2.67 2.71 6.09
N ILE A 182 2.89 2.73 4.77
CA ILE A 182 3.95 3.49 4.12
C ILE A 182 3.32 4.52 3.19
N LYS A 183 3.30 5.78 3.64
CA LYS A 183 2.79 6.91 2.87
C LYS A 183 3.76 8.07 2.92
N SER A 184 3.80 8.87 1.86
CA SER A 184 4.51 10.14 1.87
C SER A 184 3.80 11.19 1.03
N ALA A 185 3.76 12.41 1.53
CA ALA A 185 3.31 13.56 0.74
C ALA A 185 4.44 14.03 -0.16
N ILE A 186 4.11 14.29 -1.43
CA ILE A 186 5.03 14.90 -2.39
C ILE A 186 4.64 16.36 -2.54
N ARG A 187 5.60 17.23 -2.24
CA ARG A 187 5.50 18.67 -2.38
C ARG A 187 6.82 19.18 -2.94
N ILE A 188 6.76 19.82 -4.10
CA ILE A 188 7.93 20.41 -4.75
C ILE A 188 7.58 21.82 -5.17
N SER A 189 8.31 22.81 -4.63
CA SER A 189 8.19 24.18 -5.13
C SER A 189 9.02 24.37 -6.40
N ARG A 190 8.60 25.29 -7.26
CA ARG A 190 9.44 25.77 -8.38
C ARG A 190 10.61 26.63 -7.91
N ILE A 191 10.54 27.12 -6.67
CA ILE A 191 11.57 27.94 -6.02
C ILE A 191 12.37 27.01 -5.10
N PRO A 192 13.63 26.67 -5.43
CA PRO A 192 14.43 25.70 -4.67
C PRO A 192 14.53 26.01 -3.18
N GLU A 193 14.61 27.29 -2.81
CA GLU A 193 14.73 27.76 -1.42
C GLU A 193 13.51 27.40 -0.58
N ARG A 194 12.35 27.16 -1.21
CA ARG A 194 11.11 26.73 -0.54
C ARG A 194 11.03 25.21 -0.34
N THR A 195 12.03 24.46 -0.81
CA THR A 195 12.16 22.99 -0.63
C THR A 195 13.62 22.64 -0.26
N PRO A 196 14.17 23.18 0.84
CA PRO A 196 15.59 23.00 1.18
C PRO A 196 15.94 21.54 1.52
N ASP A 197 14.96 20.71 1.87
CA ASP A 197 15.09 19.29 2.22
C ASP A 197 14.88 18.35 1.02
N TYR A 198 14.93 18.86 -0.21
CA TYR A 198 14.58 18.13 -1.43
C TYR A 198 15.31 16.78 -1.56
N GLU A 199 16.64 16.72 -1.39
CA GLU A 199 17.38 15.46 -1.57
C GLU A 199 17.01 14.40 -0.52
N SER A 200 16.79 14.80 0.73
CA SER A 200 16.30 13.89 1.77
C SER A 200 14.87 13.41 1.49
N LYS A 201 14.00 14.31 1.00
CA LYS A 201 12.62 13.98 0.63
C LYS A 201 12.52 13.08 -0.60
N LYS A 202 13.39 13.30 -1.57
CA LYS A 202 13.53 12.46 -2.75
C LYS A 202 13.86 11.02 -2.37
N ALA A 203 14.83 10.80 -1.47
CA ALA A 203 15.15 9.46 -0.98
C ALA A 203 13.96 8.80 -0.27
N GLU A 204 13.20 9.57 0.53
CA GLU A 204 11.95 9.11 1.15
C GLU A 204 10.91 8.70 0.10
N TRP A 205 10.67 9.52 -0.93
CA TRP A 205 9.70 9.23 -1.98
C TRP A 205 10.08 8.02 -2.83
N GLU A 206 11.35 7.92 -3.23
CA GLU A 206 11.87 6.76 -3.96
C GLU A 206 11.71 5.47 -3.16
N GLU A 207 11.94 5.52 -1.84
CA GLU A 207 11.75 4.38 -0.95
C GLU A 207 10.26 4.02 -0.77
N VAL A 208 9.38 5.01 -0.61
CA VAL A 208 7.91 4.78 -0.57
C VAL A 208 7.43 4.09 -1.84
N ILE A 209 7.89 4.56 -3.00
CA ILE A 209 7.53 3.98 -4.29
C ILE A 209 8.04 2.54 -4.36
N ARG A 210 9.34 2.31 -4.13
CA ARG A 210 9.97 0.98 -4.13
C ARG A 210 9.26 -0.01 -3.20
N ALA A 211 8.89 0.43 -2.01
CA ALA A 211 8.20 -0.37 -1.00
C ALA A 211 6.73 -0.69 -1.34
N GLY A 212 6.21 -0.22 -2.48
CA GLY A 212 4.79 -0.38 -2.83
C GLY A 212 3.87 0.42 -1.89
N GLY A 213 4.35 1.54 -1.36
CA GLY A 213 3.59 2.46 -0.51
C GLY A 213 2.66 3.36 -1.32
N VAL A 214 2.17 4.43 -0.68
CA VAL A 214 1.24 5.40 -1.27
C VAL A 214 1.86 6.80 -1.30
N ILE A 215 1.83 7.43 -2.46
CA ILE A 215 2.20 8.84 -2.58
C ILE A 215 0.95 9.72 -2.59
N VAL A 216 1.06 10.88 -1.92
CA VAL A 216 -0.07 11.78 -1.68
C VAL A 216 0.31 13.18 -2.19
N SER A 217 -0.47 13.77 -3.08
CA SER A 217 -0.18 15.12 -3.59
C SER A 217 -1.36 15.66 -4.39
N PRO A 218 -1.48 16.99 -4.54
CA PRO A 218 -2.29 17.55 -5.61
C PRO A 218 -1.62 17.46 -7.00
N PHE A 219 -0.33 17.09 -7.08
CA PHE A 219 0.43 16.93 -8.32
C PHE A 219 0.33 18.13 -9.27
N ILE A 220 0.45 19.33 -8.72
CA ILE A 220 0.31 20.60 -9.45
C ILE A 220 1.59 20.86 -10.26
N ASN A 221 2.75 20.60 -9.66
CA ASN A 221 4.05 20.85 -10.27
C ASN A 221 4.44 19.69 -11.22
N PRO A 222 4.98 19.98 -12.44
CA PRO A 222 5.51 18.94 -13.32
C PRO A 222 6.48 17.95 -12.66
N HIS A 223 7.32 18.42 -11.71
CA HIS A 223 8.23 17.54 -10.97
C HIS A 223 7.49 16.57 -10.04
N GLU A 224 6.35 16.96 -9.46
CA GLU A 224 5.51 16.07 -8.65
C GLU A 224 4.87 15.00 -9.53
N LYS A 225 4.42 15.38 -10.73
CA LYS A 225 3.83 14.45 -11.72
C LYS A 225 4.82 13.37 -12.14
N LYS A 226 6.12 13.67 -12.23
CA LYS A 226 7.15 12.64 -12.49
C LYS A 226 7.10 11.50 -11.48
N TYR A 227 6.98 11.80 -10.18
CA TYR A 227 6.87 10.78 -9.15
C TYR A 227 5.52 10.07 -9.17
N ARG A 228 4.44 10.77 -9.54
CA ARG A 228 3.14 10.15 -9.80
C ARG A 228 3.26 9.07 -10.87
N ASP A 229 3.83 9.42 -12.01
CA ASP A 229 3.91 8.53 -13.17
C ASP A 229 4.81 7.32 -12.86
N GLU A 230 5.96 7.54 -12.19
CA GLU A 230 6.81 6.45 -11.69
C GLU A 230 6.08 5.53 -10.68
N ALA A 231 5.24 6.08 -9.81
CA ALA A 231 4.44 5.29 -8.88
C ALA A 231 3.34 4.48 -9.61
N ILE A 232 2.68 5.06 -10.63
CA ILE A 232 1.70 4.38 -11.48
C ILE A 232 2.36 3.18 -12.16
N GLU A 233 3.51 3.41 -12.81
CA GLU A 233 4.29 2.38 -13.50
C GLU A 233 4.73 1.25 -12.56
N ASN A 234 5.04 1.58 -11.31
CA ASN A 234 5.49 0.61 -10.31
C ASN A 234 4.36 -0.17 -9.61
N GLY A 235 3.09 0.19 -9.82
CA GLY A 235 1.97 -0.48 -9.17
C GLY A 235 1.53 0.14 -7.85
N ASN A 236 2.02 1.32 -7.48
CA ASN A 236 1.72 1.96 -6.20
C ASN A 236 0.28 2.49 -6.12
N GLY A 237 -0.17 2.70 -4.89
CA GLY A 237 -1.38 3.48 -4.63
C GLY A 237 -1.08 4.98 -4.67
N ILE A 238 -2.07 5.77 -5.09
CA ILE A 238 -1.99 7.23 -5.17
C ILE A 238 -3.20 7.83 -4.48
N ILE A 239 -2.95 8.86 -3.66
CA ILE A 239 -3.98 9.74 -3.14
C ILE A 239 -3.84 11.10 -3.83
N LEU A 240 -4.77 11.40 -4.73
CA LEU A 240 -4.87 12.67 -5.44
C LEU A 240 -5.69 13.66 -4.62
N VAL A 241 -5.11 14.80 -4.24
CA VAL A 241 -5.82 15.89 -3.57
C VAL A 241 -6.28 16.91 -4.60
N THR A 242 -7.55 17.29 -4.56
CA THR A 242 -8.13 18.24 -5.53
C THR A 242 -9.17 19.16 -4.88
N ASP A 243 -9.65 20.14 -5.65
CA ASP A 243 -10.58 21.19 -5.22
C ASP A 243 -11.90 21.21 -5.99
N TYR A 244 -12.02 20.41 -7.05
CA TYR A 244 -13.22 20.37 -7.88
C TYR A 244 -14.11 19.16 -7.57
N LEU A 245 -15.40 19.30 -7.85
CA LEU A 245 -16.38 18.24 -7.78
C LEU A 245 -16.00 17.12 -8.74
N PHE A 246 -15.81 15.94 -8.18
CA PHE A 246 -15.61 14.74 -8.95
C PHE A 246 -16.96 14.07 -9.17
N SER A 247 -17.46 14.09 -10.40
CA SER A 247 -18.75 13.46 -10.72
C SER A 247 -18.54 12.13 -11.41
N ASP A 248 -19.38 11.15 -11.08
CA ASP A 248 -19.41 9.83 -11.74
C ASP A 248 -19.60 9.94 -13.27
N ARG A 249 -20.22 11.03 -13.74
CA ARG A 249 -20.51 11.30 -15.16
C ARG A 249 -19.32 11.88 -15.92
N LYS A 250 -18.44 12.63 -15.26
CA LYS A 250 -17.23 13.19 -15.87
C LYS A 250 -16.06 12.27 -15.55
N LYS A 251 -15.92 11.23 -16.39
CA LYS A 251 -14.84 10.25 -16.29
C LYS A 251 -13.50 11.00 -16.17
N PRO A 252 -12.65 10.68 -15.18
CA PRO A 252 -11.32 11.22 -15.15
C PRO A 252 -10.55 10.75 -16.40
N TYR A 253 -9.49 11.47 -16.74
CA TYR A 253 -8.48 11.06 -17.72
C TYR A 253 -8.26 9.54 -17.69
N LYS A 254 -8.26 8.89 -18.87
CA LYS A 254 -8.24 7.42 -19.08
C LYS A 254 -7.31 6.67 -18.11
N GLU A 255 -6.15 7.24 -17.82
CA GLU A 255 -5.15 6.68 -16.89
C GLU A 255 -5.61 6.61 -15.42
N LEU A 256 -6.27 7.65 -14.90
CA LEU A 256 -6.83 7.65 -13.54
C LEU A 256 -7.97 6.64 -13.41
N PHE A 257 -8.72 6.39 -14.49
CA PHE A 257 -9.75 5.37 -14.51
C PHE A 257 -9.16 3.96 -14.33
N GLU A 258 -8.08 3.64 -15.03
CA GLU A 258 -7.39 2.35 -14.88
C GLU A 258 -6.82 2.17 -13.46
N GLN A 259 -6.30 3.24 -12.85
CA GLN A 259 -5.86 3.21 -11.45
C GLN A 259 -7.03 3.00 -10.49
N CYS A 260 -8.16 3.65 -10.74
CA CYS A 260 -9.37 3.43 -9.94
C CYS A 260 -9.87 1.98 -10.04
N ALA A 261 -9.96 1.44 -11.26
CA ALA A 261 -10.41 0.07 -11.52
C ALA A 261 -9.49 -0.98 -10.88
N SER A 262 -8.17 -0.72 -10.86
CA SER A 262 -7.20 -1.58 -10.19
C SER A 262 -7.11 -1.35 -8.66
N GLY A 263 -7.93 -0.46 -8.10
CA GLY A 263 -7.95 -0.15 -6.67
C GLY A 263 -6.71 0.60 -6.19
N ARG A 264 -6.03 1.32 -7.07
CA ARG A 264 -4.77 2.05 -6.79
C ARG A 264 -4.95 3.56 -6.69
N LEU A 265 -6.17 4.08 -6.80
CA LEU A 265 -6.45 5.51 -6.70
C LEU A 265 -7.45 5.81 -5.59
N LEU A 266 -7.17 6.85 -4.83
CA LEU A 266 -8.13 7.59 -4.02
C LEU A 266 -8.03 9.07 -4.39
N ILE A 267 -9.16 9.71 -4.60
CA ILE A 267 -9.27 11.15 -4.81
C ILE A 267 -9.89 11.73 -3.53
N VAL A 268 -9.25 12.76 -3.01
CA VAL A 268 -9.73 13.56 -1.87
C VAL A 268 -9.99 14.97 -2.40
N THR A 269 -11.25 15.36 -2.46
CA THR A 269 -11.67 16.65 -3.03
C THR A 269 -12.22 17.59 -1.96
N THR A 270 -11.87 18.88 -2.05
CA THR A 270 -12.48 19.92 -1.22
C THR A 270 -13.79 20.48 -1.77
N GLU A 271 -14.20 20.08 -2.98
CA GLU A 271 -15.50 20.40 -3.60
C GLU A 271 -15.82 21.88 -3.75
N GLN A 272 -14.79 22.72 -3.76
CA GLN A 272 -14.94 24.16 -3.83
C GLN A 272 -15.41 24.63 -5.21
N TYR A 273 -15.13 23.86 -6.26
CA TYR A 273 -15.41 24.24 -7.64
C TYR A 273 -16.18 23.14 -8.39
N PRO A 274 -17.02 23.48 -9.37
CA PRO A 274 -17.78 22.47 -10.13
C PRO A 274 -16.94 21.71 -11.15
N GLU A 275 -15.85 22.30 -11.68
CA GLU A 275 -15.01 21.69 -12.72
C GLU A 275 -13.53 22.09 -12.57
N PRO A 276 -12.57 21.23 -13.00
CA PRO A 276 -11.20 21.65 -13.27
C PRO A 276 -11.09 22.41 -14.59
N PRO A 277 -10.08 23.29 -14.81
CA PRO A 277 -9.24 24.00 -13.84
C PRO A 277 -9.49 25.54 -13.85
N ARG A 278 -9.17 26.20 -12.74
CA ARG A 278 -8.74 27.62 -12.71
C ARG A 278 -7.22 27.66 -12.43
N LYS A 279 -6.55 28.78 -12.74
CA LYS A 279 -5.15 28.99 -12.28
C LYS A 279 -5.12 28.83 -10.76
N VAL A 280 -4.44 27.80 -10.27
CA VAL A 280 -4.20 27.60 -8.84
C VAL A 280 -3.15 28.62 -8.40
N ASP A 281 -3.55 29.58 -7.57
CA ASP A 281 -2.60 30.50 -6.98
C ASP A 281 -1.75 29.81 -5.90
N TYR A 282 -0.75 30.54 -5.39
CA TYR A 282 0.17 29.99 -4.41
C TYR A 282 -0.52 29.58 -3.10
N LEU A 283 -1.48 30.37 -2.61
CA LEU A 283 -2.15 30.12 -1.34
C LEU A 283 -3.01 28.86 -1.44
N HIS A 284 -3.79 28.74 -2.51
CA HIS A 284 -4.61 27.58 -2.79
C HIS A 284 -3.78 26.31 -2.99
N ALA A 285 -2.61 26.41 -3.64
CA ALA A 285 -1.66 25.30 -3.70
C ALA A 285 -1.13 24.90 -2.31
N GLN A 286 -0.89 25.85 -1.40
CA GLN A 286 -0.48 25.53 -0.03
C GLN A 286 -1.59 24.79 0.73
N GLU A 287 -2.85 25.16 0.56
CA GLU A 287 -3.99 24.50 1.20
C GLU A 287 -4.09 23.02 0.79
N LEU A 288 -4.05 22.72 -0.52
CA LEU A 288 -4.11 21.35 -1.01
C LEU A 288 -2.89 20.53 -0.56
N ASN A 289 -1.70 21.15 -0.51
CA ASN A 289 -0.50 20.50 0.02
C ASN A 289 -0.60 20.23 1.53
N ALA A 290 -1.25 21.09 2.31
CA ALA A 290 -1.48 20.87 3.74
C ALA A 290 -2.42 19.69 3.99
N ILE A 291 -3.47 19.55 3.17
CA ILE A 291 -4.35 18.37 3.17
C ILE A 291 -3.54 17.11 2.83
N ALA A 292 -2.75 17.15 1.76
CA ALA A 292 -1.89 16.03 1.35
C ALA A 292 -0.91 15.59 2.45
N ALA A 293 -0.25 16.55 3.11
CA ALA A 293 0.65 16.30 4.23
C ALA A 293 -0.05 15.58 5.39
N THR A 294 -1.26 16.03 5.73
CA THR A 294 -2.05 15.46 6.83
C THR A 294 -2.48 14.03 6.51
N LEU A 295 -3.00 13.81 5.30
CA LEU A 295 -3.38 12.48 4.82
C LEU A 295 -2.21 11.48 4.80
N ALA A 296 -1.02 11.94 4.39
CA ALA A 296 0.18 11.11 4.41
C ALA A 296 0.61 10.71 5.83
N GLN A 297 0.33 11.56 6.82
CA GLN A 297 0.67 11.30 8.22
C GLN A 297 -0.42 10.54 8.99
N LEU A 298 -1.62 10.35 8.42
CA LEU A 298 -2.69 9.59 9.06
C LEU A 298 -2.19 8.19 9.45
N PRO A 299 -2.22 7.82 10.74
CA PRO A 299 -1.99 6.45 11.14
C PRO A 299 -3.04 5.52 10.51
N PRO A 300 -2.72 4.23 10.28
CA PRO A 300 -3.73 3.25 9.89
C PRO A 300 -4.94 3.28 10.83
N SER A 301 -6.14 3.21 10.25
CA SER A 301 -7.44 3.26 10.93
C SER A 301 -7.78 4.58 11.64
N ALA A 302 -6.97 5.63 11.48
CA ALA A 302 -7.26 6.96 12.05
C ALA A 302 -8.24 7.79 11.20
N GLY A 303 -8.47 7.39 9.95
CA GLY A 303 -9.40 8.07 9.05
C GLY A 303 -10.84 7.94 9.53
N ARG A 304 -11.40 9.03 10.09
CA ARG A 304 -12.81 9.10 10.49
C ARG A 304 -13.67 9.39 9.27
N LEU A 305 -14.22 8.32 8.69
CA LEU A 305 -15.09 8.40 7.51
C LEU A 305 -16.53 8.70 7.92
N ILE A 306 -17.17 9.61 7.19
CA ILE A 306 -18.55 10.04 7.42
C ILE A 306 -19.36 9.70 6.16
N PRO A 307 -20.49 8.97 6.26
CA PRO A 307 -21.38 8.75 5.13
C PRO A 307 -21.91 10.09 4.58
N ARG A 308 -21.91 10.24 3.26
CA ARG A 308 -22.71 11.29 2.61
C ARG A 308 -24.19 10.93 2.79
N ARG A 309 -24.96 11.91 3.28
CA ARG A 309 -26.42 11.84 3.30
C ARG A 309 -26.97 12.16 1.92
#